data_AF-A0A358EQ89-F1
#
_entry.id   AF-A0A358EQ89-F1
#
_cell.length_a   1.000
_cell.length_b   1.000
_cell.length_c   1.000
_cell.angle_alpha   90.00
_cell.angle_beta   90.00
_cell.angle_gamma   90.00
#
_symmetry.space_group_name_H-M   'P 1'
#
loop_
_entity.id
_entity.type
_entity.pdbx_description
1 polymer ?
#
loop_
_entity_poly.entity_id
_entity_poly.type
_entity_poly.pdbx_seq_one_letter_code
_entity_poly.pdbx_strand_id
1 'polypeptide(L)'
;MGEMETLPVEKRVAFMSGHVVAGLKLFRAGAPDQAAKHLLHPVSETHEAERAGIDKLGFKGEIFEKVSKALDEGKPAAEVEPMLKKAEQNINLLQRNAGGDPAEIIEYLMDTVDEEYEIGVKSGKITDPGEYQDAYGFSVVALNIAKQVKGKETKNLISALNSLVNLWPKKGPLADSTPTSVEKVKGHTAKVVNALVAIK
;
A
#
# COMPACT_ATOMS: atom_id res chain seq x y z
N MET A 1 18.56 17.43 -17.82
CA MET A 1 17.75 16.42 -17.11
C MET A 1 17.42 17.04 -15.77
N GLY A 2 16.17 17.46 -15.57
CA GLY A 2 15.76 18.00 -14.26
C GLY A 2 15.88 16.90 -13.22
N GLU A 3 16.42 17.23 -12.05
CA GLU A 3 16.29 16.37 -10.88
C GLU A 3 14.82 16.00 -10.75
N MET A 4 14.47 14.71 -10.79
CA MET A 4 13.15 14.30 -10.33
C MET A 4 13.09 14.71 -8.87
N GLU A 5 12.28 15.73 -8.58
CA GLU A 5 12.07 16.22 -7.23
C GLU A 5 11.58 15.04 -6.38
N THR A 6 12.36 14.66 -5.39
CA THR A 6 12.02 13.53 -4.52
C THR A 6 10.67 13.80 -3.88
N LEU A 7 9.77 12.82 -3.93
CA LEU A 7 8.44 12.94 -3.32
C LEU A 7 8.56 13.40 -1.84
N PRO A 8 7.60 14.21 -1.35
CA PRO A 8 7.50 14.52 0.07
C PRO A 8 7.54 13.25 0.94
N VAL A 9 8.13 13.36 2.13
CA VAL A 9 8.46 12.20 2.97
C VAL A 9 7.20 11.41 3.38
N GLU A 10 6.10 12.10 3.61
CA GLU A 10 4.78 11.55 3.91
C GLU A 10 4.21 10.70 2.78
N LYS A 11 4.41 11.10 1.53
CA LYS A 11 3.97 10.33 0.35
C LYS A 11 4.83 9.09 0.16
N ARG A 12 6.15 9.21 0.34
CA ARG A 12 7.07 8.06 0.35
C ARG A 12 6.72 7.05 1.45
N VAL A 13 6.43 7.51 2.65
CA VAL A 13 6.02 6.64 3.76
C VAL A 13 4.66 5.98 3.47
N ALA A 14 3.69 6.71 2.89
CA ALA A 14 2.42 6.14 2.48
C ALA A 14 2.59 5.04 1.40
N PHE A 15 3.48 5.26 0.43
CA PHE A 15 3.87 4.28 -0.57
C PHE A 15 4.49 3.03 0.09
N MET A 16 5.52 3.17 0.92
CA MET A 16 6.09 2.04 1.68
C MET A 16 5.04 1.28 2.49
N SER A 17 4.02 1.98 3.01
CA SER A 17 2.93 1.37 3.76
C SER A 17 2.03 0.49 2.91
N GLY A 18 1.82 0.84 1.64
CA GLY A 18 1.02 0.05 0.71
C GLY A 18 1.58 -1.35 0.54
N HIS A 19 2.87 -1.46 0.23
CA HIS A 19 3.57 -2.73 0.10
C HIS A 19 3.47 -3.58 1.38
N VAL A 20 3.71 -2.98 2.55
CA VAL A 20 3.62 -3.71 3.83
C VAL A 20 2.20 -4.25 4.05
N VAL A 21 1.17 -3.46 3.74
CA VAL A 21 -0.23 -3.90 3.84
C VAL A 21 -0.55 -5.02 2.85
N ALA A 22 -0.06 -4.95 1.62
CA ALA A 22 -0.20 -6.00 0.62
C ALA A 22 0.45 -7.30 1.09
N GLY A 23 1.71 -7.24 1.54
CA GLY A 23 2.45 -8.39 2.07
C GLY A 23 1.77 -9.04 3.28
N LEU A 24 1.31 -8.24 4.25
CA LEU A 24 0.55 -8.75 5.40
C LEU A 24 -0.74 -9.47 4.97
N LYS A 25 -1.47 -8.94 3.98
CA LYS A 25 -2.69 -9.57 3.48
C LYS A 25 -2.41 -10.87 2.74
N LEU A 26 -1.38 -10.90 1.90
CA LEU A 26 -0.97 -12.09 1.14
C LEU A 26 -0.49 -13.22 2.05
N PHE A 27 0.29 -12.90 3.07
CA PHE A 27 0.69 -13.87 4.07
C PHE A 27 -0.53 -14.49 4.75
N ARG A 28 -1.47 -13.66 5.23
CA ARG A 28 -2.74 -14.12 5.85
C ARG A 28 -3.65 -14.88 4.88
N ALA A 29 -3.45 -14.70 3.57
CA ALA A 29 -4.14 -15.45 2.52
C ALA A 29 -3.51 -16.82 2.23
N GLY A 30 -2.38 -17.15 2.88
CA GLY A 30 -1.62 -18.38 2.67
C GLY A 30 -0.65 -18.32 1.49
N ALA A 31 -0.22 -17.12 1.09
CA ALA A 31 0.72 -16.91 -0.02
C ALA A 31 2.03 -16.22 0.46
N PRO A 32 2.86 -16.92 1.26
CA PRO A 32 4.09 -16.36 1.82
C PRO A 32 5.09 -15.90 0.74
N ASP A 33 5.25 -16.65 -0.35
CA ASP A 33 6.16 -16.30 -1.45
C ASP A 33 5.76 -15.00 -2.15
N GLN A 34 4.45 -14.72 -2.26
CA GLN A 34 3.95 -13.46 -2.79
C GLN A 34 4.16 -12.33 -1.78
N ALA A 35 3.97 -12.61 -0.49
CA ALA A 35 4.16 -11.63 0.58
C ALA A 35 5.63 -11.17 0.75
N ALA A 36 6.60 -12.06 0.52
CA ALA A 36 8.01 -11.80 0.76
C ALA A 36 8.55 -10.61 -0.04
N LYS A 37 8.16 -10.51 -1.32
CA LYS A 37 8.55 -9.42 -2.23
C LYS A 37 8.09 -8.07 -1.70
N HIS A 38 6.79 -7.95 -1.44
CA HIS A 38 6.16 -6.74 -0.90
C HIS A 38 6.77 -6.29 0.42
N LEU A 39 7.11 -7.22 1.30
CA LEU A 39 7.73 -6.88 2.58
C LEU A 39 9.19 -6.43 2.45
N LEU A 40 9.82 -6.61 1.28
CA LEU A 40 11.15 -6.10 0.97
C LEU A 40 11.13 -4.71 0.31
N HIS A 41 10.05 -4.35 -0.40
CA HIS A 41 9.95 -3.08 -1.14
C HIS A 41 10.26 -1.82 -0.31
N PRO A 42 9.88 -1.71 0.99
CA PRO A 42 10.31 -0.60 1.84
C PRO A 42 11.82 -0.36 1.88
N VAL A 43 12.62 -1.40 1.60
CA VAL A 43 14.08 -1.37 1.55
C VAL A 43 14.60 -1.35 0.11
N SER A 44 14.06 -2.20 -0.78
CA SER A 44 14.64 -2.46 -2.10
C SER A 44 14.26 -1.47 -3.19
N GLU A 45 13.07 -0.88 -3.12
CA GLU A 45 12.52 -0.06 -4.22
C GLU A 45 12.73 1.43 -4.03
N THR A 46 13.10 1.85 -2.83
CA THR A 46 13.44 3.26 -2.58
C THR A 46 14.86 3.53 -3.11
N HIS A 47 15.02 4.52 -3.99
CA HIS A 47 16.37 4.99 -4.30
C HIS A 47 17.02 5.60 -3.04
N GLU A 48 18.34 5.73 -2.97
CA GLU A 48 19.01 6.30 -1.77
C GLU A 48 18.47 7.69 -1.43
N ALA A 49 18.18 8.50 -2.46
CA ALA A 49 17.52 9.80 -2.32
C ALA A 49 16.10 9.70 -1.73
N GLU A 50 15.36 8.63 -2.00
CA GLU A 50 14.02 8.38 -1.46
C GLU A 50 14.04 7.78 -0.06
N ARG A 51 15.17 7.27 0.42
CA ARG A 51 15.34 6.93 1.85
C ARG A 51 15.76 8.13 2.69
N ALA A 52 16.27 9.19 2.07
CA ALA A 52 16.76 10.36 2.78
C ALA A 52 15.68 10.93 3.72
N GLY A 53 16.04 11.03 5.00
CA GLY A 53 15.18 11.55 6.07
C GLY A 53 14.22 10.55 6.71
N ILE A 54 13.97 9.38 6.11
CA ILE A 54 13.04 8.37 6.63
C ILE A 54 13.57 7.73 7.93
N ASP A 55 14.89 7.57 8.08
CA ASP A 55 15.52 7.08 9.32
C ASP A 55 15.19 7.95 10.53
N LYS A 56 15.06 9.27 10.33
CA LYS A 56 14.69 10.22 11.41
C LYS A 56 13.26 10.01 11.91
N LEU A 57 12.41 9.38 11.09
CA LEU A 57 11.05 8.98 11.46
C LEU A 57 11.02 7.66 12.25
N GLY A 58 12.18 7.00 12.43
CA GLY A 58 12.32 5.75 13.17
C GLY A 58 12.29 4.50 12.29
N PHE A 59 12.69 4.61 11.02
CA PHE A 59 12.75 3.47 10.12
C PHE A 59 13.80 2.45 10.54
N LYS A 60 13.44 1.19 10.38
CA LYS A 60 14.26 0.02 10.77
C LYS A 60 14.23 -0.98 9.64
N GLY A 61 15.03 -0.71 8.60
CA GLY A 61 15.09 -1.53 7.38
C GLY A 61 15.35 -3.01 7.65
N GLU A 62 16.14 -3.32 8.68
CA GLU A 62 16.48 -4.68 9.09
C GLU A 62 15.25 -5.52 9.50
N ILE A 63 14.16 -4.88 9.92
CA ILE A 63 12.90 -5.58 10.24
C ILE A 63 12.30 -6.18 8.96
N PHE A 64 12.32 -5.42 7.88
CA PHE A 64 11.72 -5.75 6.58
C PHE A 64 12.55 -6.82 5.85
N GLU A 65 13.87 -6.64 5.80
CA GLU A 65 14.80 -7.65 5.27
C GLU A 65 14.65 -8.99 5.98
N LYS A 66 14.55 -8.96 7.32
CA LYS A 66 14.45 -10.17 8.14
C LYS A 66 13.15 -10.93 7.89
N VAL A 67 12.01 -10.24 7.83
CA VAL A 67 10.72 -10.91 7.61
C VAL A 67 10.59 -11.42 6.19
N SER A 68 11.06 -10.65 5.19
CA SER A 68 11.10 -11.08 3.79
C SER A 68 11.94 -12.36 3.63
N LYS A 69 13.16 -12.36 4.19
CA LYS A 69 14.03 -13.55 4.18
C LYS A 69 13.40 -14.75 4.89
N ALA A 70 12.73 -14.55 6.03
CA ALA A 70 12.08 -15.65 6.74
C ALA A 70 10.94 -16.29 5.92
N LEU A 71 10.22 -15.49 5.13
CA LEU A 71 9.19 -15.97 4.21
C LEU A 71 9.82 -16.77 3.06
N ASP A 72 10.88 -16.24 2.43
CA ASP A 72 11.61 -16.92 1.35
C ASP A 72 12.23 -18.26 1.80
N GLU A 73 12.69 -18.33 3.06
CA GLU A 73 13.20 -19.57 3.68
C GLU A 73 12.09 -20.56 4.07
N GLY A 74 10.82 -20.23 3.85
CA GLY A 74 9.68 -21.09 4.19
C GLY A 74 9.53 -21.33 5.69
N LYS A 75 9.91 -20.36 6.53
CA LYS A 75 9.81 -20.49 7.98
C LYS A 75 8.35 -20.71 8.42
N PRO A 76 8.11 -21.48 9.50
CA PRO A 76 6.76 -21.69 10.01
C PRO A 76 6.06 -20.38 10.36
N ALA A 77 4.75 -20.31 10.13
CA ALA A 77 3.95 -19.11 10.44
C ALA A 77 4.12 -18.63 11.89
N ALA A 78 4.23 -19.56 12.86
CA ALA A 78 4.47 -19.23 14.26
C ALA A 78 5.78 -18.44 14.51
N GLU A 79 6.79 -18.62 13.66
CA GLU A 79 8.05 -17.86 13.71
C GLU A 79 7.95 -16.53 12.96
N VAL A 80 7.16 -16.47 11.89
CA VAL A 80 7.02 -15.31 11.00
C VAL A 80 6.02 -14.27 11.54
N GLU A 81 4.92 -14.69 12.16
CA GLU A 81 3.87 -13.79 12.68
C GLU A 81 4.41 -12.67 13.59
N PRO A 82 5.32 -12.97 14.55
CA PRO A 82 5.92 -11.94 15.38
C PRO A 82 6.78 -10.95 14.59
N MET A 83 7.39 -11.37 13.48
CA MET A 83 8.17 -10.50 12.60
C MET A 83 7.26 -9.59 11.78
N LEU A 84 6.17 -10.13 11.22
CA LEU A 84 5.14 -9.36 10.52
C LEU A 84 4.53 -8.28 11.42
N LYS A 85 4.25 -8.62 12.68
CA LYS A 85 3.77 -7.64 13.68
C LYS A 85 4.77 -6.50 13.91
N LYS A 86 6.07 -6.80 13.92
CA LYS A 86 7.11 -5.76 14.05
C LYS A 86 7.19 -4.86 12.82
N ALA A 87 7.08 -5.42 11.63
CA ALA A 87 7.03 -4.66 10.37
C ALA A 87 5.80 -3.72 10.35
N GLU A 88 4.62 -4.25 10.70
CA GLU A 88 3.38 -3.46 10.83
C GLU A 88 3.52 -2.34 11.88
N GLN A 89 4.16 -2.62 13.02
CA GLN A 89 4.40 -1.60 14.05
C GLN A 89 5.38 -0.52 13.60
N ASN A 90 6.45 -0.87 12.88
CA ASN A 90 7.42 0.11 12.39
C ASN A 90 6.79 1.00 11.33
N ILE A 91 6.07 0.45 10.36
CA ILE A 91 5.44 1.26 9.31
C ILE A 91 4.36 2.20 9.87
N ASN A 92 3.57 1.73 10.85
CA ASN A 92 2.60 2.58 11.56
C ASN A 92 3.27 3.69 12.41
N LEU A 93 4.50 3.48 12.87
CA LEU A 93 5.30 4.53 13.51
C LEU A 93 5.71 5.58 12.47
N LEU A 94 6.22 5.14 11.31
CA LEU A 94 6.62 6.05 10.24
C LEU A 94 5.46 6.92 9.78
N GLN A 95 4.30 6.31 9.49
CA GLN A 95 3.11 7.06 9.05
C GLN A 95 2.73 8.17 10.04
N ARG A 96 2.74 7.86 11.35
CA ARG A 96 2.43 8.86 12.39
C ARG A 96 3.47 9.97 12.47
N ASN A 97 4.74 9.65 12.29
CA ASN A 97 5.83 10.61 12.39
C ASN A 97 6.00 11.46 11.13
N ALA A 98 5.64 10.92 9.96
CA ALA A 98 5.73 11.64 8.68
C ALA A 98 4.72 12.78 8.59
N GLY A 99 3.53 12.60 9.17
CA GLY A 99 2.47 13.62 9.12
C GLY A 99 1.94 13.81 7.70
N GLY A 100 1.77 15.08 7.30
CA GLY A 100 1.25 15.46 5.98
C GLY A 100 -0.27 15.67 5.95
N ASP A 101 -0.74 16.28 4.86
CA ASP A 101 -2.17 16.46 4.61
C ASP A 101 -2.80 15.11 4.17
N PRO A 102 -3.77 14.56 4.92
CA PRO A 102 -4.44 13.32 4.55
C PRO A 102 -5.06 13.34 3.15
N ALA A 103 -5.61 14.48 2.70
CA ALA A 103 -6.23 14.59 1.39
C ALA A 103 -5.20 14.52 0.27
N GLU A 104 -4.05 15.19 0.42
CA GLU A 104 -2.97 15.13 -0.57
C GLU A 104 -2.30 13.75 -0.65
N ILE A 105 -2.18 13.05 0.48
CA ILE A 105 -1.65 11.68 0.51
C ILE A 105 -2.62 10.71 -0.15
N ILE A 106 -3.92 10.82 0.14
CA ILE A 106 -4.94 9.95 -0.49
C ILE A 106 -5.02 10.21 -1.99
N GLU A 107 -4.97 11.47 -2.43
CA GLU A 107 -4.94 11.82 -3.86
C GLU A 107 -3.76 11.17 -4.58
N TYR A 108 -2.54 11.33 -4.03
CA TYR A 108 -1.34 10.65 -4.53
C TYR A 108 -1.53 9.13 -4.61
N LEU A 109 -2.06 8.50 -3.56
CA LEU A 109 -2.30 7.05 -3.58
C LEU A 109 -3.35 6.63 -4.62
N MET A 110 -4.33 7.47 -4.97
CA MET A 110 -5.31 7.13 -6.01
C MET A 110 -4.66 7.12 -7.40
N ASP A 111 -3.76 8.07 -7.68
CA ASP A 111 -2.98 8.07 -8.91
C ASP A 111 -2.10 6.81 -8.98
N THR A 112 -1.40 6.48 -7.89
CA THR A 112 -0.58 5.25 -7.80
C THR A 112 -1.44 3.98 -7.95
N VAL A 113 -2.63 3.91 -7.35
CA VAL A 113 -3.54 2.76 -7.53
C VAL A 113 -3.89 2.57 -9.01
N ASP A 114 -4.18 3.65 -9.73
CA ASP A 114 -4.55 3.57 -11.14
C ASP A 114 -3.38 3.13 -12.02
N GLU A 115 -2.17 3.65 -11.77
CA GLU A 115 -0.94 3.27 -12.47
C GLU A 115 -0.62 1.78 -12.28
N GLU A 116 -0.56 1.33 -11.04
CA GLU A 116 -0.15 -0.04 -10.70
C GLU A 116 -1.19 -1.06 -11.12
N TYR A 117 -2.48 -0.74 -10.99
CA TYR A 117 -3.53 -1.62 -11.46
C TYR A 117 -3.52 -1.78 -12.99
N GLU A 118 -3.21 -0.72 -13.74
CA GLU A 118 -3.09 -0.76 -15.20
C GLU A 118 -1.86 -1.55 -15.68
N ILE A 119 -0.76 -1.54 -14.93
CA ILE A 119 0.39 -2.40 -15.19
C ILE A 119 0.03 -3.86 -14.84
N GLY A 120 -0.59 -4.07 -13.69
CA GLY A 120 -0.93 -5.38 -13.13
C GLY A 120 -1.98 -6.15 -13.92
N VAL A 121 -2.94 -5.45 -14.53
CA VAL A 121 -4.08 -6.07 -15.21
C VAL A 121 -4.16 -5.66 -16.68
N LYS A 122 -4.01 -6.63 -17.58
CA LYS A 122 -4.15 -6.44 -19.03
C LYS A 122 -5.17 -7.40 -19.62
N SER A 123 -6.06 -6.87 -20.46
CA SER A 123 -7.10 -7.65 -21.14
C SER A 123 -7.90 -8.57 -20.20
N GLY A 124 -8.24 -8.07 -19.01
CA GLY A 124 -9.02 -8.80 -18.00
C GLY A 124 -8.28 -9.93 -17.27
N LYS A 125 -6.94 -9.96 -17.35
CA LYS A 125 -6.09 -10.93 -16.67
C LYS A 125 -5.02 -10.23 -15.85
N ILE A 126 -4.63 -10.83 -14.73
CA ILE A 126 -3.45 -10.40 -13.96
C ILE A 126 -2.23 -10.82 -14.78
N THR A 127 -1.49 -9.84 -15.29
CA THR A 127 -0.25 -10.03 -16.04
C THR A 127 0.98 -9.67 -15.22
N ASP A 128 0.83 -8.74 -14.28
CA ASP A 128 1.82 -8.50 -13.23
C ASP A 128 1.14 -8.63 -11.85
N PRO A 129 1.33 -9.76 -11.15
CA PRO A 129 0.76 -9.94 -9.83
C PRO A 129 1.27 -8.94 -8.80
N GLY A 130 2.50 -8.45 -8.91
CA GLY A 130 3.09 -7.50 -7.96
C GLY A 130 2.30 -6.20 -7.96
N GLU A 131 2.16 -5.58 -9.12
CA GLU A 131 1.47 -4.29 -9.25
C GLU A 131 -0.04 -4.40 -8.93
N TYR A 132 -0.67 -5.53 -9.29
CA TYR A 132 -2.05 -5.82 -8.88
C TYR A 132 -2.22 -5.88 -7.35
N GLN A 133 -1.20 -6.41 -6.65
CA GLN A 133 -1.17 -6.54 -5.20
C GLN A 133 -0.86 -5.22 -4.51
N ASP A 134 0.02 -4.42 -5.09
CA ASP A 134 0.36 -3.10 -4.56
C ASP A 134 -0.80 -2.12 -4.66
N ALA A 135 -1.53 -2.12 -5.78
CA ALA A 135 -2.77 -1.37 -5.92
C ALA A 135 -3.80 -1.68 -4.80
N TYR A 136 -3.86 -2.94 -4.32
CA TYR A 136 -4.66 -3.29 -3.15
C TYR A 136 -4.12 -2.65 -1.87
N GLY A 137 -2.81 -2.76 -1.65
CA GLY A 137 -2.11 -2.19 -0.50
C GLY A 137 -2.37 -0.69 -0.37
N PHE A 138 -2.15 0.07 -1.45
CA PHE A 138 -2.37 1.51 -1.52
C PHE A 138 -3.84 1.88 -1.25
N SER A 139 -4.79 1.14 -1.83
CA SER A 139 -6.23 1.34 -1.57
C SER A 139 -6.59 1.20 -0.09
N VAL A 140 -6.00 0.22 0.60
CA VAL A 140 -6.23 -0.02 2.03
C VAL A 140 -5.55 1.06 2.88
N VAL A 141 -4.34 1.49 2.53
CA VAL A 141 -3.65 2.59 3.23
C VAL A 141 -4.47 3.88 3.14
N ALA A 142 -4.96 4.23 1.95
CA ALA A 142 -5.83 5.39 1.76
C ALA A 142 -7.08 5.31 2.65
N LEU A 143 -7.74 4.14 2.69
CA LEU A 143 -8.89 3.90 3.59
C LEU A 143 -8.54 4.09 5.06
N ASN A 144 -7.37 3.64 5.50
CA ASN A 144 -6.94 3.77 6.88
C ASN A 144 -6.63 5.22 7.25
N ILE A 145 -5.98 5.97 6.36
CA ILE A 145 -5.74 7.41 6.52
C ILE A 145 -7.09 8.14 6.63
N ALA A 146 -8.03 7.88 5.72
CA ALA A 146 -9.36 8.51 5.74
C ALA A 146 -10.12 8.27 7.05
N LYS A 147 -9.99 7.08 7.65
CA LYS A 147 -10.62 6.74 8.95
C LYS A 147 -10.03 7.51 10.13
N GLN A 148 -8.81 8.05 10.01
CA GLN A 148 -8.17 8.85 11.06
C GLN A 148 -8.57 10.33 10.97
N VAL A 149 -9.08 10.78 9.83
CA VAL A 149 -9.55 12.16 9.64
C VAL A 149 -10.87 12.37 10.41
N LYS A 150 -10.87 13.33 11.33
CA LYS A 150 -12.07 13.70 12.11
C LYS A 150 -12.90 14.72 11.32
N GLY A 151 -14.17 14.42 11.06
CA GLY A 151 -15.10 15.35 10.41
C GLY A 151 -16.40 14.67 10.00
N LYS A 152 -17.48 15.46 9.78
CA LYS A 152 -18.73 14.91 9.24
C LYS A 152 -18.62 14.58 7.75
N GLU A 153 -17.78 15.31 7.04
CA GLU A 153 -17.58 15.20 5.58
C GLU A 153 -16.75 13.98 5.16
N THR A 154 -16.10 13.28 6.10
CA THR A 154 -15.26 12.10 5.78
C THR A 154 -16.07 10.83 5.52
N LYS A 155 -17.37 10.81 5.84
CA LYS A 155 -18.22 9.62 5.64
C LYS A 155 -18.29 9.20 4.17
N ASN A 156 -18.41 10.15 3.26
CA ASN A 156 -18.49 9.88 1.83
C ASN A 156 -17.16 9.34 1.30
N LEU A 157 -16.05 9.94 1.72
CA LEU A 157 -14.70 9.47 1.41
C LEU A 157 -14.48 8.03 1.89
N ILE A 158 -14.79 7.74 3.15
CA ILE A 158 -14.65 6.40 3.73
C ILE A 158 -15.54 5.39 2.99
N SER A 159 -16.76 5.78 2.61
CA SER A 159 -17.66 4.93 1.81
C SER A 159 -17.10 4.61 0.41
N ALA A 160 -16.56 5.63 -0.27
CA ALA A 160 -15.92 5.47 -1.57
C ALA A 160 -14.70 4.54 -1.49
N LEU A 161 -13.82 4.74 -0.51
CA LEU A 161 -12.63 3.92 -0.28
C LEU A 161 -12.97 2.48 0.12
N ASN A 162 -14.00 2.26 0.95
CA ASN A 162 -14.49 0.89 1.22
C ASN A 162 -14.97 0.22 -0.07
N SER A 163 -15.67 0.96 -0.93
CA SER A 163 -16.17 0.44 -2.21
C SER A 163 -15.03 0.10 -3.17
N LEU A 164 -13.95 0.89 -3.19
CA LEU A 164 -12.72 0.60 -3.92
C LEU A 164 -12.03 -0.67 -3.40
N VAL A 165 -11.76 -0.77 -2.09
CA VAL A 165 -11.11 -1.95 -1.47
C VAL A 165 -11.91 -3.23 -1.71
N ASN A 166 -13.25 -3.14 -1.76
CA ASN A 166 -14.14 -4.27 -2.03
C ASN A 166 -14.11 -4.77 -3.49
N LEU A 167 -13.36 -4.14 -4.39
CA LEU A 167 -13.11 -4.66 -5.73
C LEU A 167 -12.18 -5.88 -5.73
N TRP A 168 -11.34 -6.04 -4.70
CA TRP A 168 -10.50 -7.22 -4.53
C TRP A 168 -11.23 -8.36 -3.81
N PRO A 169 -10.85 -9.63 -4.06
CA PRO A 169 -11.41 -10.77 -3.36
C PRO A 169 -11.21 -10.69 -1.83
N LYS A 170 -12.20 -11.16 -1.06
CA LYS A 170 -12.15 -11.14 0.42
C LYS A 170 -10.90 -11.82 0.99
N LYS A 171 -10.43 -12.90 0.35
CA LYS A 171 -9.25 -13.66 0.80
C LYS A 171 -7.95 -12.85 0.66
N GLY A 172 -7.87 -11.97 -0.34
CA GLY A 172 -6.72 -11.11 -0.62
C GLY A 172 -6.42 -11.00 -2.12
N PRO A 173 -5.44 -10.17 -2.51
CA PRO A 173 -5.05 -9.96 -3.90
C PRO A 173 -4.16 -11.10 -4.43
N LEU A 174 -4.60 -12.36 -4.34
CA LEU A 174 -3.79 -13.49 -4.80
C LEU A 174 -3.52 -13.40 -6.31
N ALA A 175 -2.35 -13.83 -6.76
CA ALA A 175 -1.95 -13.81 -8.17
C ALA A 175 -2.91 -14.58 -9.12
N ASP A 176 -3.64 -15.57 -8.59
CA ASP A 176 -4.63 -16.38 -9.31
C ASP A 176 -6.07 -15.84 -9.19
N SER A 177 -6.23 -14.65 -8.61
CA SER A 177 -7.52 -13.98 -8.49
C SER A 177 -8.09 -13.61 -9.87
N THR A 178 -9.41 -13.56 -9.96
CA THR A 178 -10.08 -12.90 -11.09
C THR A 178 -10.07 -11.38 -10.83
N PRO A 179 -9.35 -10.57 -11.62
CA PRO A 179 -9.32 -9.12 -11.40
C PRO A 179 -10.63 -8.48 -11.85
N THR A 180 -10.94 -7.31 -11.30
CA THR A 180 -11.96 -6.43 -11.88
C THR A 180 -11.38 -5.66 -13.07
N SER A 181 -12.21 -5.04 -13.91
CA SER A 181 -11.70 -4.29 -15.06
C SER A 181 -10.98 -3.00 -14.65
N VAL A 182 -9.98 -2.59 -15.43
CA VAL A 182 -9.20 -1.36 -15.18
C VAL A 182 -10.13 -0.14 -15.12
N GLU A 183 -11.11 -0.06 -16.02
CA GLU A 183 -12.09 1.04 -16.07
C GLU A 183 -12.92 1.13 -14.79
N LYS A 184 -13.23 -0.02 -14.18
CA LYS A 184 -13.99 -0.05 -12.93
C LYS A 184 -13.13 0.42 -11.75
N VAL A 185 -11.84 0.08 -11.71
CA VAL A 185 -10.92 0.62 -10.69
C VAL A 185 -10.77 2.13 -10.85
N LYS A 186 -10.45 2.63 -12.06
CA LYS A 186 -10.37 4.06 -12.38
C LYS A 186 -11.66 4.82 -12.04
N GLY A 187 -12.81 4.19 -12.27
CA GLY A 187 -14.11 4.76 -11.89
C GLY A 187 -14.34 4.85 -10.38
N HIS A 188 -13.67 4.00 -9.58
CA HIS A 188 -13.72 4.06 -8.12
C HIS A 188 -12.69 5.02 -7.54
N THR A 189 -11.46 5.08 -8.05
CA THR A 189 -10.44 6.07 -7.66
C THR A 189 -10.94 7.49 -7.96
N ALA A 190 -11.55 7.74 -9.12
CA ALA A 190 -12.16 9.02 -9.44
C ALA A 190 -13.27 9.43 -8.45
N LYS A 191 -14.06 8.48 -7.94
CA LYS A 191 -15.07 8.76 -6.89
C LYS A 191 -14.41 9.12 -5.56
N VAL A 192 -13.28 8.51 -5.23
CA VAL A 192 -12.49 8.87 -4.05
C VAL A 192 -11.96 10.29 -4.19
N VAL A 193 -11.32 10.63 -5.31
CA VAL A 193 -10.79 11.97 -5.59
C VAL A 193 -11.90 13.03 -5.53
N ASN A 194 -13.07 12.76 -6.12
CA ASN A 194 -14.22 13.66 -6.02
C ASN A 194 -14.71 13.84 -4.57
N ALA A 195 -14.65 12.80 -3.74
CA ALA A 195 -14.99 12.91 -2.33
C ALA A 195 -13.95 13.70 -1.51
N LEU A 196 -12.70 13.81 -1.98
CA LEU A 196 -11.68 14.64 -1.35
C LEU A 196 -12.00 16.14 -1.45
N VAL A 197 -12.69 16.58 -2.51
CA VAL A 197 -13.08 18.00 -2.69
C VAL A 197 -13.92 18.52 -1.53
N ALA A 198 -14.69 17.66 -0.87
CA ALA A 198 -15.53 18.03 0.28
C ALA A 198 -14.75 18.12 1.61
N ILE A 199 -13.47 17.72 1.65
CA ILE A 199 -12.65 17.74 2.86
C ILE A 199 -11.39 18.61 2.75
N LYS A 200 -11.05 19.08 1.55
CA LYS A 200 -10.05 20.14 1.30
C LYS A 200 -10.67 21.50 1.64
#